data_AF-A0A537S8H5-F1
#
_entry.id   AF-A0A537S8H5-F1
#
_cell.length_a   1.000
_cell.length_b   1.000
_cell.length_c   1.000
_cell.angle_alpha   90.00
_cell.angle_beta   90.00
_cell.angle_gamma   90.00
#
_symmetry.space_group_name_H-M   'P 1'
#
loop_
_entity.id
_entity.type
_entity.pdbx_description
1 polymer ?
#
loop_
_entity_poly.entity_id
_entity_poly.type
_entity_poly.pdbx_seq_one_letter_code
_entity_poly.pdbx_strand_id
1 'polypeptide(L)' 'MRFTVGLKTQGRSDHIVLDAEDALVAALKAKIAHPQAQIMYVRRANRRGDARHPPHRLPKEP' A
#
# COMPACT_ATOMS: atom_id res chain seq x y z
N MET A 1 -10.26 1.12 7.74
CA MET A 1 -10.29 2.08 6.60
C MET A 1 -9.35 1.58 5.51
N ARG A 2 -9.62 1.87 4.23
CA ARG A 2 -8.67 1.51 3.15
C ARG A 2 -7.64 2.60 2.92
N PHE A 3 -6.39 2.20 2.84
CA PHE A 3 -5.26 3.07 2.53
C PHE A 3 -4.50 2.53 1.32
N THR A 4 -4.09 3.44 0.45
CA THR A 4 -3.12 3.18 -0.61
C THR A 4 -1.74 3.53 -0.08
N VAL A 5 -0.82 2.57 -0.13
CA VAL A 5 0.59 2.76 0.24
C VAL A 5 1.42 2.68 -1.03
N GLY A 6 2.13 3.77 -1.34
CA GLY A 6 3.12 3.80 -2.41
C GLY A 6 4.43 3.21 -1.93
N LEU A 7 4.96 2.24 -2.67
CA LEU A 7 6.17 1.49 -2.37
C LEU A 7 7.18 1.64 -3.50
N LYS A 8 8.47 1.59 -3.17
CA LYS A 8 9.56 1.47 -4.14
C LYS A 8 10.46 0.30 -3.76
N THR A 9 10.65 -0.64 -4.68
CA THR A 9 11.53 -1.80 -4.55
C THR A 9 12.42 -1.93 -5.77
N GLN A 10 13.73 -1.96 -5.58
CA GLN A 10 14.73 -2.17 -6.64
C GLN A 10 14.48 -1.31 -7.91
N GLY A 11 14.15 -0.03 -7.69
CA GLY A 11 13.91 0.93 -8.78
C GLY A 11 12.50 0.91 -9.37
N ARG A 12 11.66 -0.07 -9.03
CA ARG A 12 10.25 -0.14 -9.44
C ARG A 12 9.34 0.51 -8.39
N SER A 13 8.49 1.41 -8.84
CA SER A 13 7.41 1.98 -8.02
C SER A 13 6.17 1.11 -8.14
N ASP A 14 5.51 0.87 -7.03
CA ASP A 14 4.26 0.13 -6.93
C ASP A 14 3.34 0.79 -5.89
N HIS A 15 2.07 0.40 -5.86
CA HIS A 15 1.13 0.80 -4.84
C HIS A 15 0.20 -0.35 -4.46
N ILE A 16 0.04 -0.55 -3.16
CA ILE A 16 -0.84 -1.56 -2.59
C ILE A 16 -1.98 -0.88 -1.86
N VAL A 17 -3.15 -1.53 -1.82
CA VAL A 17 -4.28 -1.08 -1.01
C VAL A 17 -4.55 -2.10 0.08
N LEU A 18 -4.59 -1.63 1.32
CA LEU A 18 -4.83 -2.46 2.50
C LEU A 18 -5.78 -1.80 3.51
N ASP A 19 -6.39 -2.62 4.35
CA ASP A 19 -7.23 -2.20 5.44
C ASP A 19 -6.41 -1.96 6.72
N ALA A 20 -6.55 -0.76 7.28
CA ALA A 20 -5.92 -0.35 8.51
C ALA A 20 -6.75 0.68 9.27
N GLU A 21 -6.41 0.86 10.53
CA GLU A 21 -6.96 1.79 11.48
C GLU A 21 -6.61 3.23 11.08
N ASP A 22 -5.33 3.46 10.75
CA ASP A 22 -4.81 4.74 10.28
C ASP A 22 -3.67 4.57 9.24
N ALA A 23 -3.09 5.69 8.82
CA ALA A 23 -2.02 5.72 7.82
C ALA A 23 -0.69 5.13 8.33
N LEU A 24 -0.38 5.28 9.63
CA LEU A 24 0.85 4.75 10.21
C LEU A 24 0.77 3.22 10.30
N VAL A 25 -0.34 2.70 10.78
CA VAL A 25 -0.60 1.25 10.82
C VAL A 25 -0.58 0.67 9.41
N ALA A 26 -1.12 1.39 8.42
CA ALA A 26 -1.04 0.96 7.03
C ALA A 26 0.41 0.87 6.50
N ALA A 27 1.23 1.88 6.80
CA ALA A 27 2.66 1.85 6.46
C ALA A 27 3.37 0.66 7.11
N LEU A 28 3.16 0.42 8.41
CA LEU A 28 3.82 -0.66 9.12
C LEU A 28 3.43 -2.03 8.58
N LYS A 29 2.15 -2.27 8.31
CA LYS A 29 1.68 -3.50 7.66
C LYS A 29 2.34 -3.70 6.29
N ALA A 30 2.43 -2.65 5.48
CA ALA A 30 3.11 -2.68 4.19
C ALA A 30 4.61 -3.01 4.32
N LYS A 31 5.28 -2.43 5.33
CA LYS A 31 6.71 -2.67 5.60
C LYS A 31 6.99 -4.08 6.11
N ILE A 32 6.10 -4.65 6.92
CA ILE A 32 6.18 -6.05 7.37
C ILE A 32 6.05 -6.99 6.17
N ALA A 33 5.07 -6.76 5.30
CA ALA A 33 4.87 -7.56 4.09
C ALA A 33 6.01 -7.42 3.07
N HIS A 34 6.61 -6.23 2.98
CA HIS A 34 7.74 -5.94 2.10
C HIS A 34 8.87 -5.24 2.85
N PRO A 35 9.70 -5.98 3.61
CA PRO A 35 10.75 -5.38 4.44
C PRO A 35 11.77 -4.56 3.63
N GLN A 36 12.02 -4.97 2.40
CA GLN A 36 12.96 -4.32 1.47
C GLN A 36 12.37 -3.06 0.80
N ALA A 37 11.05 -2.83 0.89
CA ALA A 37 10.40 -1.72 0.21
C ALA A 37 10.62 -0.39 0.96
N GLN A 38 10.94 0.66 0.21
CA GLN A 38 10.85 2.03 0.72
C GLN A 38 9.40 2.50 0.60
N ILE A 39 8.81 2.93 1.71
CA ILE A 39 7.48 3.56 1.69
C ILE A 39 7.65 5.00 1.22
N MET A 40 6.97 5.36 0.14
CA MET A 40 7.03 6.71 -0.44
C MET A 40 5.91 7.60 0.10
N TYR A 41 4.69 7.08 0.21
CA TYR A 41 3.54 7.82 0.72
C TYR A 41 2.46 6.86 1.22
N VAL A 42 1.59 7.37 2.10
CA VAL A 42 0.36 6.70 2.50
C VAL A 42 -0.79 7.69 2.37
N ARG A 43 -1.89 7.24 1.75
CA ARG A 43 -3.10 8.06 1.58
C ARG A 43 -4.34 7.19 1.77
N ARG A 44 -5.48 7.80 2.10
CA ARG A 44 -6.77 7.08 2.07
C ARG A 44 -7.06 6.65 0.63
N ALA A 45 -7.57 5.42 0.48
CA ALA A 45 -7.99 4.89 -0.81
C ALA A 45 -9.13 5.75 -1.37
N ASN A 46 -9.05 6.11 -2.64
CA ASN A 46 -10.06 6.89 -3.33
C ASN A 46 -10.64 6.10 -4.51
N ARG A 47 -11.94 5.76 -4.40
CA ARG A 47 -12.63 4.89 -5.37
C ARG A 47 -12.42 5.29 -6.84
N ARG A 48 -12.34 6.60 -7.14
CA ARG A 48 -12.14 7.15 -8.50
C ARG A 48 -10.66 7.21 -8.93
N GLY A 49 -9.73 7.38 -8.00
CA GLY A 49 -8.29 7.42 -8.31
C GLY A 49 -7.71 6.02 -8.45
N ASP A 50 -8.07 5.12 -7.54
CA ASP A 50 -7.60 3.73 -7.55
C ASP A 50 -8.24 2.90 -8.70
N ALA A 51 -9.43 3.26 -9.19
CA ALA A 51 -10.00 2.64 -10.39
C ALA A 51 -9.24 2.96 -11.68
N ARG A 52 -8.50 4.08 -11.71
CA ARG A 52 -7.65 4.46 -12.87
C ARG A 52 -6.27 3.81 -12.82
N HIS A 53 -5.81 3.41 -11.63
CA HIS A 53 -4.56 2.68 -11.41
C HIS A 53 -4.82 1.52 -10.45
N PRO A 54 -5.29 0.37 -10.94
CA PRO A 54 -5.64 -0.75 -10.07
C PRO A 54 -4.44 -1.13 -9.19
N PRO A 55 -4.61 -1.16 -7.86
CA PRO A 55 -3.54 -1.53 -6.95
C PRO A 55 -3.23 -3.01 -7.06
N HIS A 56 -1.96 -3.38 -6.94
CA HIS A 56 -1.61 -4.77 -6.68
C HIS A 56 -2.10 -5.13 -5.28
N ARG A 57 -2.95 -6.18 -5.20
CA ARG A 57 -3.51 -6.63 -3.93
C ARG A 57 -2.46 -7.48 -3.23
N LEU A 58 -2.11 -7.14 -2.00
CA LEU A 58 -1.33 -8.05 -1.17
C LEU A 58 -2.06 -9.39 -1.08
N PRO A 59 -1.35 -10.53 -1.22
CA PRO A 59 -1.94 -11.83 -0.92
C PRO A 59 -2.39 -11.84 0.55
N LYS A 60 -3.57 -12.40 0.80
CA LYS A 60 -4.06 -12.63 2.16
C LYS A 60 -3.16 -13.68 2.81
N GLU A 61 -2.65 -13.42 4.02
CA GLU A 61 -2.02 -14.46 4.83
C GLU A 61 -3.02 -15.61 5.09
N PRO A 62 -2.52 -16.87 5.18
CA PRO A 62 -3.34 -18.07 5.39
C PRO A 62 -4.00 -18.12 6.78
#